data_AF-A0A1M5EMA8-F1
#
_entry.id   AF-A0A1M5EMA8-F1
#
_cell.length_a   1.000
_cell.length_b   1.000
_cell.length_c   1.000
_cell.angle_alpha   90.00
_cell.angle_beta   90.00
_cell.angle_gamma   90.00
#
_symmetry.space_group_name_H-M   'P 1'
#
loop_
_entity.id
_entity.type
_entity.pdbx_description
1 polymer ?
#
loop_
_entity_poly.entity_id
_entity_poly.type
_entity_poly.pdbx_seq_one_letter_code
_entity_poly.pdbx_strand_id
1 'polypeptide(L)'
;MRSQRVKTRHYLIGLMAVGTLCSGPLFAAVQDDPQTNNNDEDIENITVTARAGDAAMQAFNAGNFELAEIKFKENERCALRVERNRQAFIEGVRESQISQEVNGGGVNTGSSMTDSNAARVEGNSSMNAIAAKTQKAEDKVRENTCENRAFQIYMAGMSQLQLGRAEDAEASFERAVALSQIQYDAHYRLALMKLLRQDKSGAEGHLEAINSILKRCYNCDAREEIVRISDFLQKAVDGKIKLN
;
A
#
# COMPACT_ATOMS: atom_id res chain seq x y z
N MET A 1 11.46 -16.38 -11.75
CA MET A 1 10.94 -16.72 -10.41
C MET A 1 9.57 -17.37 -10.58
N ARG A 2 9.39 -18.60 -10.08
CA ARG A 2 8.13 -19.36 -10.25
C ARG A 2 7.07 -18.83 -9.28
N SER A 3 5.99 -18.28 -9.83
CA SER A 3 4.79 -17.89 -9.09
C SER A 3 4.10 -19.15 -8.57
N GLN A 4 4.15 -19.39 -7.26
CA GLN A 4 3.38 -20.46 -6.63
C GLN A 4 2.00 -19.92 -6.28
N ARG A 5 0.97 -20.42 -6.97
CA ARG A 5 -0.44 -20.20 -6.60
C ARG A 5 -0.74 -21.01 -5.34
N VAL A 6 -0.98 -20.33 -4.23
CA VAL A 6 -1.47 -20.94 -2.99
C VAL A 6 -2.94 -21.28 -3.18
N LYS A 7 -3.30 -22.57 -3.09
CA LYS A 7 -4.69 -23.03 -3.06
C LYS A 7 -5.26 -22.79 -1.65
N THR A 8 -6.16 -21.83 -1.52
CA THR A 8 -6.96 -21.60 -0.32
C THR A 8 -7.97 -22.73 -0.16
N ARG A 9 -7.86 -23.48 0.94
CA ARG A 9 -8.85 -24.48 1.36
C ARG A 9 -9.98 -23.76 2.09
N HIS A 10 -11.21 -23.95 1.60
CA HIS A 10 -12.42 -23.45 2.23
C HIS A 10 -12.75 -24.35 3.43
N TYR A 11 -12.80 -23.78 4.63
CA TYR A 11 -13.35 -24.43 5.81
C TYR A 11 -14.86 -24.18 5.84
N LEU A 12 -15.64 -25.21 5.50
CA LEU A 12 -17.07 -25.25 5.81
C LEU A 12 -17.22 -25.48 7.32
N ILE A 13 -17.64 -24.45 8.05
CA ILE A 13 -18.09 -24.60 9.44
C ILE A 13 -19.53 -25.13 9.37
N GLY A 14 -19.67 -26.44 9.63
CA GLY A 14 -20.96 -27.09 9.77
C GLY A 14 -21.65 -26.65 11.05
N LEU A 15 -22.75 -25.92 10.91
CA LEU A 15 -23.67 -25.59 11.99
C LEU A 15 -24.48 -26.85 12.33
N MET A 16 -24.20 -27.49 13.47
CA MET A 16 -25.04 -28.59 13.98
C MET A 16 -26.32 -28.01 14.59
N ALA A 17 -27.41 -28.07 13.84
CA ALA A 17 -28.75 -27.84 14.36
C ALA A 17 -29.21 -29.08 15.16
N VAL A 18 -29.50 -28.88 16.45
CA VAL A 18 -30.13 -29.87 17.33
C VAL A 18 -31.61 -29.96 16.95
N GLY A 19 -31.99 -31.08 16.34
CA GLY A 19 -33.36 -31.37 15.90
C GLY A 19 -34.22 -31.91 17.05
N THR A 20 -35.32 -31.21 17.33
CA THR A 20 -36.42 -31.67 18.19
C THR A 20 -37.40 -32.48 17.35
N LEU A 21 -37.66 -33.72 17.77
CA LEU A 21 -38.63 -34.64 17.18
C LEU A 21 -40.08 -34.14 17.38
N CYS A 22 -40.82 -33.94 16.28
CA CYS A 22 -42.28 -34.02 16.28
C CYS A 22 -42.76 -34.60 14.93
N SER A 23 -43.45 -35.73 15.04
CA SER A 23 -43.99 -36.53 13.95
C SER A 23 -45.32 -35.97 13.43
N GLY A 24 -45.50 -35.93 12.11
CA GLY A 24 -46.80 -35.74 11.46
C GLY A 24 -46.68 -35.63 9.92
N PRO A 25 -47.48 -36.38 9.13
CA PRO A 25 -47.40 -36.39 7.66
C PRO A 25 -48.45 -35.47 7.02
N LEU A 26 -48.14 -34.87 5.86
CA LEU A 26 -49.03 -34.81 4.68
C LEU A 26 -48.42 -33.96 3.55
N PHE A 27 -48.70 -34.42 2.33
CA PHE A 27 -48.21 -33.99 1.03
C PHE A 27 -48.45 -32.51 0.67
N ALA A 28 -47.47 -31.90 -0.01
CA ALA A 28 -47.70 -31.00 -1.14
C ALA A 28 -46.44 -30.95 -2.02
N ALA A 29 -46.58 -31.34 -3.29
CA ALA A 29 -45.55 -31.21 -4.29
C ALA A 29 -45.35 -29.72 -4.62
N VAL A 30 -44.17 -29.20 -4.34
CA VAL A 30 -43.70 -27.89 -4.82
C VAL A 30 -42.86 -28.15 -6.05
N GLN A 31 -43.22 -27.51 -7.16
CA GLN A 31 -42.41 -27.47 -8.38
C GLN A 31 -41.18 -26.61 -8.11
N ASP A 32 -39.99 -27.22 -8.24
CA ASP A 32 -38.72 -26.51 -8.27
C ASP A 32 -38.59 -25.76 -9.60
N ASP A 33 -38.69 -24.43 -9.55
CA ASP A 33 -38.14 -23.53 -10.56
C ASP A 33 -36.70 -23.16 -10.13
N PRO A 34 -35.64 -23.53 -10.88
CA PRO A 34 -34.30 -23.06 -10.60
C PRO A 34 -34.07 -21.76 -11.36
N GLN A 35 -34.62 -20.66 -10.86
CA GLN A 35 -34.07 -19.33 -11.13
C GLN A 35 -33.51 -18.76 -9.84
N THR A 36 -32.41 -19.35 -9.38
CA THR A 36 -31.44 -18.63 -8.54
C THR A 36 -30.86 -17.51 -9.40
N ASN A 37 -31.50 -16.34 -9.35
CA ASN A 37 -30.83 -15.08 -9.58
C ASN A 37 -29.71 -14.99 -8.54
N ASN A 38 -28.53 -15.48 -8.91
CA ASN A 38 -27.28 -15.15 -8.25
C ASN A 38 -27.00 -13.67 -8.57
N ASN A 39 -27.76 -12.80 -7.90
CA ASN A 39 -27.24 -11.52 -7.49
C ASN A 39 -26.25 -11.85 -6.37
N ASP A 40 -25.13 -12.48 -6.74
CA ASP A 40 -23.92 -12.38 -5.95
C ASP A 40 -23.64 -10.87 -5.92
N GLU A 41 -24.09 -10.21 -4.86
CA GLU A 41 -23.60 -8.88 -4.52
C GLU A 41 -22.08 -9.02 -4.56
N ASP A 42 -21.44 -8.39 -5.54
CA ASP A 42 -20.00 -8.37 -5.71
C ASP A 42 -19.39 -7.72 -4.45
N ILE A 43 -19.23 -8.50 -3.38
CA ILE A 43 -18.49 -8.10 -2.20
C ILE A 43 -17.07 -7.88 -2.70
N GLU A 44 -16.68 -6.61 -2.79
CA GLU A 44 -15.39 -6.20 -3.28
C GLU A 44 -14.30 -6.83 -2.40
N ASN A 45 -13.76 -7.96 -2.86
CA ASN A 45 -12.68 -8.65 -2.18
C ASN A 45 -11.40 -7.84 -2.40
N ILE A 46 -11.03 -7.06 -1.38
CA ILE A 46 -9.79 -6.30 -1.36
C ILE A 46 -8.63 -7.32 -1.28
N THR A 47 -8.08 -7.68 -2.44
CA THR A 47 -6.90 -8.54 -2.50
C THR A 47 -5.64 -7.74 -2.20
N VAL A 48 -5.25 -7.69 -0.94
CA VAL A 48 -3.97 -7.08 -0.56
C VAL A 48 -2.85 -8.11 -0.72
N THR A 49 -2.05 -7.97 -1.79
CA THR A 49 -0.88 -8.84 -2.00
C THR A 49 0.30 -8.33 -1.17
N ALA A 50 0.49 -8.92 0.01
CA ALA A 50 1.70 -8.71 0.80
C ALA A 50 2.71 -9.84 0.60
N ARG A 51 4.01 -9.53 0.71
CA ARG A 51 5.03 -10.57 0.82
C ARG A 51 4.89 -11.26 2.18
N ALA A 52 5.00 -12.60 2.17
CA ALA A 52 4.97 -13.40 3.39
C ALA A 52 6.02 -12.90 4.39
N GLY A 53 5.58 -12.47 5.58
CA GLY A 53 6.46 -12.05 6.66
C GLY A 53 6.23 -10.65 7.22
N ASP A 54 5.45 -9.78 6.57
CA ASP A 54 5.13 -8.46 7.15
C ASP A 54 4.14 -8.59 8.31
N ALA A 55 4.57 -8.17 9.50
CA ALA A 55 3.75 -8.20 10.71
C ALA A 55 2.50 -7.33 10.58
N ALA A 56 2.57 -6.21 9.85
CA ALA A 56 1.43 -5.32 9.64
C ALA A 56 0.33 -6.02 8.83
N MET A 57 0.73 -6.64 7.72
CA MET A 57 -0.18 -7.38 6.84
C MET A 57 -0.72 -8.65 7.48
N GLN A 58 0.08 -9.35 8.30
CA GLN A 58 -0.40 -10.48 9.09
C GLN A 58 -1.48 -10.06 10.09
N ALA A 59 -1.25 -8.96 10.81
CA ALA A 59 -2.25 -8.42 11.74
C ALA A 59 -3.53 -7.99 11.01
N PHE A 60 -3.39 -7.32 9.86
CA PHE A 60 -4.53 -6.90 9.03
C PHE A 60 -5.35 -8.10 8.55
N ASN A 61 -4.70 -9.12 7.99
CA ASN A 61 -5.36 -10.34 7.50
C ASN A 61 -5.96 -11.19 8.63
N ALA A 62 -5.44 -11.06 9.86
CA ALA A 62 -6.00 -11.70 11.04
C ALA A 62 -7.19 -10.93 11.65
N GLY A 63 -7.57 -9.78 11.07
CA GLY A 63 -8.63 -8.92 11.59
C GLY A 63 -8.25 -8.13 12.84
N ASN A 64 -6.98 -8.14 13.24
CA ASN A 64 -6.48 -7.32 14.34
C ASN A 64 -6.05 -5.96 13.80
N PHE A 65 -7.03 -5.11 13.50
CA PHE A 65 -6.82 -3.85 12.81
C PHE A 65 -6.11 -2.81 13.69
N GLU A 66 -6.26 -2.86 15.02
CA GLU A 66 -5.51 -1.99 15.94
C GLU A 66 -4.01 -2.27 15.85
N LEU A 67 -3.63 -3.55 15.92
CA LEU A 67 -2.23 -3.94 15.77
C LEU A 67 -1.73 -3.64 14.35
N ALA A 68 -2.54 -3.89 13.33
CA ALA A 68 -2.20 -3.59 11.95
C ALA A 68 -1.87 -2.10 11.77
N GLU A 69 -2.71 -1.19 12.28
CA GLU A 69 -2.48 0.25 12.20
C GLU A 69 -1.16 0.65 12.88
N ILE A 70 -0.90 0.14 14.08
CA ILE A 70 0.36 0.41 14.80
C ILE A 70 1.55 -0.02 13.93
N LYS A 71 1.49 -1.21 13.34
CA LYS A 71 2.57 -1.75 12.50
C LYS A 71 2.71 -1.02 11.17
N PHE A 72 1.64 -0.61 10.51
CA PHE A 72 1.71 0.24 9.33
C PHE A 72 2.31 1.63 9.66
N LYS A 73 2.01 2.21 10.82
CA LYS A 73 2.64 3.46 11.28
C LYS A 73 4.13 3.28 11.61
N GLU A 74 4.54 2.13 12.15
CA GLU A 74 5.97 1.79 12.31
C GLU A 74 6.68 1.69 10.95
N ASN A 75 6.06 1.02 9.98
CA ASN A 75 6.56 0.92 8.61
C ASN A 75 6.64 2.29 7.92
N GLU A 76 5.65 3.18 8.13
CA GLU A 76 5.67 4.57 7.63
C GLU A 76 6.91 5.33 8.15
N ARG A 77 7.20 5.24 9.46
CA ARG A 77 8.37 5.90 10.06
C ARG A 77 9.67 5.34 9.52
N CYS A 78 9.72 4.03 9.24
CA CYS A 78 10.86 3.41 8.60
C CYS A 78 11.05 3.95 7.17
N ALA A 79 9.97 3.99 6.37
CA ALA A 79 10.00 4.53 5.02
C ALA A 79 10.46 6.00 4.98
N LEU A 80 9.97 6.83 5.90
CA LEU A 80 10.41 8.23 6.04
C LEU A 80 11.90 8.35 6.34
N ARG A 81 12.47 7.43 7.13
CA ARG A 81 13.91 7.42 7.41
C ARG A 81 14.71 7.09 6.15
N VAL A 82 14.25 6.12 5.35
CA VAL A 82 14.87 5.76 4.07
C VAL A 82 14.81 6.93 3.10
N GLU A 83 13.66 7.61 2.99
CA GLU A 83 13.48 8.81 2.16
C GLU A 83 14.47 9.92 2.55
N ARG A 84 14.57 10.24 3.85
CA ARG A 84 15.49 11.27 4.35
C ARG A 84 16.96 10.93 4.11
N ASN A 85 17.35 9.68 4.35
CA ASN A 85 18.71 9.23 4.08
C ASN A 85 19.05 9.33 2.59
N ARG A 86 18.11 8.97 1.71
CA ARG A 86 18.26 9.10 0.26
C ARG A 86 18.39 10.56 -0.16
N GLN A 87 17.57 11.45 0.39
CA GLN A 87 17.63 12.87 0.10
C GLN A 87 18.97 13.48 0.53
N ALA A 88 19.42 13.20 1.76
CA ALA A 88 20.71 13.67 2.26
C ALA A 88 21.88 13.18 1.40
N PHE A 89 21.81 11.94 0.89
CA PHE A 89 22.80 11.43 -0.04
C PHE A 89 22.83 12.20 -1.37
N ILE A 90 21.66 12.48 -1.96
CA ILE A 90 21.54 13.26 -3.22
C ILE A 90 22.08 14.67 -3.04
N GLU A 91 21.76 15.31 -1.91
CA GLU A 91 22.25 16.65 -1.56
C GLU A 91 23.76 16.66 -1.42
N GLY A 92 24.34 15.69 -0.69
CA GLY A 92 25.80 15.58 -0.56
C GLY A 92 26.53 15.34 -1.90
N VAL A 93 25.95 14.53 -2.80
CA VAL A 93 26.51 14.35 -4.15
C VAL A 93 26.45 15.66 -4.94
N ARG A 94 25.32 16.38 -4.90
CA ARG A 94 25.15 17.66 -5.60
C ARG A 94 26.14 18.71 -5.10
N GLU A 95 26.34 18.82 -3.79
CA GLU A 95 27.31 19.75 -3.18
C GLU A 95 28.75 19.43 -3.60
N SER A 96 29.11 18.14 -3.68
CA SER A 96 30.44 17.72 -4.13
C SER A 96 30.74 18.06 -5.59
N GLN A 97 29.73 17.98 -6.48
CA GLN A 97 29.85 18.36 -7.89
C GLN A 97 30.04 19.87 -8.06
N ILE A 98 29.23 20.67 -7.34
CA ILE A 98 29.34 22.13 -7.35
C ILE A 98 30.74 22.57 -6.87
N SER A 99 31.26 21.93 -5.82
CA SER A 99 32.57 22.26 -5.26
C SER A 99 33.73 21.99 -6.24
N GLN A 100 33.60 21.00 -7.12
CA GLN A 100 34.61 20.70 -8.16
C GLN A 100 34.55 21.69 -9.33
N GLU A 101 33.37 22.18 -9.70
CA GLU A 101 33.22 23.20 -10.76
C GLU A 101 33.71 24.58 -10.31
N VAL A 102 33.39 25.00 -9.07
CA VAL A 102 33.79 26.31 -8.53
C VAL A 102 35.29 26.40 -8.26
N ASN A 103 35.96 25.30 -7.89
CA ASN A 103 37.42 25.25 -7.73
C ASN A 103 38.19 24.78 -8.98
N GLY A 104 37.49 24.36 -10.04
CA GLY A 104 38.10 24.04 -11.34
C GLY A 104 38.47 25.27 -12.17
N GLY A 105 37.95 26.44 -11.80
CA GLY A 105 38.26 27.75 -12.38
C GLY A 105 39.46 28.45 -11.75
N GLY A 106 40.60 27.76 -11.65
CA GLY A 106 41.92 28.38 -11.51
C GLY A 106 42.32 28.89 -10.13
N VAL A 107 43.20 28.14 -9.46
CA VAL A 107 44.39 28.72 -8.81
C VAL A 107 45.58 27.76 -9.00
N ASN A 108 46.33 27.98 -10.09
CA ASN A 108 47.74 27.63 -10.13
C ASN A 108 48.49 28.63 -9.23
N THR A 109 48.60 28.34 -7.94
CA THR A 109 49.63 28.93 -7.08
C THR A 109 50.52 27.81 -6.60
N GLY A 110 51.65 27.66 -7.28
CA GLY A 110 52.74 26.82 -6.83
C GLY A 110 53.26 27.29 -5.48
N SER A 111 53.47 26.34 -4.59
CA SER A 111 54.45 26.29 -3.49
C SER A 111 54.32 24.91 -2.87
N SER A 112 55.16 23.94 -3.25
CA SER A 112 56.45 23.65 -2.63
C SER A 112 56.34 23.12 -1.19
N MET A 113 56.35 21.78 -1.12
CA MET A 113 57.03 20.85 -0.19
C MET A 113 57.30 21.23 1.28
N THR A 114 57.03 20.24 2.15
CA THR A 114 57.59 19.85 3.47
C THR A 114 56.46 19.66 4.49
N ASP A 115 56.38 18.65 5.35
CA ASP A 115 57.18 17.46 5.61
C ASP A 115 56.30 16.46 6.38
N SER A 116 56.50 15.17 6.13
CA SER A 116 56.47 14.07 7.10
C SER A 116 55.48 14.08 8.30
N ASN A 117 54.40 13.30 8.19
CA ASN A 117 54.12 12.22 9.17
C ASN A 117 52.98 11.31 8.68
N ALA A 118 53.40 10.17 8.12
CA ALA A 118 52.52 9.09 7.71
C ALA A 118 52.01 8.32 8.95
N ALA A 119 50.83 8.70 9.45
CA ALA A 119 49.97 7.79 10.18
C ALA A 119 49.04 7.11 9.17
N ARG A 120 49.52 6.02 8.58
CA ARG A 120 48.76 5.13 7.71
C ARG A 120 47.66 4.47 8.57
N VAL A 121 46.44 5.00 8.54
CA VAL A 121 45.26 4.33 9.07
C VAL A 121 44.87 3.24 8.06
N GLU A 122 45.65 2.18 8.03
CA GLU A 122 45.25 0.89 7.47
C GLU A 122 44.47 0.15 8.54
N GLY A 123 43.15 0.09 8.37
CA GLY A 123 42.32 -0.74 9.23
C GLY A 123 40.92 -0.19 9.38
N ASN A 124 40.03 -0.52 8.44
CA ASN A 124 38.65 -0.89 8.75
C ASN A 124 37.90 -1.56 7.58
N SER A 125 38.63 -2.21 6.67
CA SER A 125 38.05 -3.03 5.60
C SER A 125 37.44 -4.37 6.10
N SER A 126 37.60 -4.69 7.40
CA SER A 126 37.26 -6.01 7.95
C SER A 126 35.97 -6.07 8.78
N MET A 127 35.39 -4.94 9.20
CA MET A 127 34.09 -4.94 9.91
C MET A 127 32.89 -4.97 8.94
N ASN A 128 33.11 -4.63 7.66
CA ASN A 128 32.06 -4.61 6.64
C ASN A 128 31.70 -5.99 6.09
N ALA A 129 32.58 -6.99 6.12
CA ALA A 129 32.37 -8.22 5.36
C ALA A 129 31.54 -9.29 6.10
N ILE A 130 31.60 -9.35 7.44
CA ILE A 130 30.86 -10.32 8.27
C ILE A 130 29.50 -9.76 8.69
N ALA A 131 29.40 -8.44 8.95
CA ALA A 131 28.12 -7.75 9.12
C ALA A 131 27.28 -7.79 7.83
N ALA A 132 27.87 -7.58 6.65
CA ALA A 132 27.14 -7.50 5.38
C ALA A 132 26.51 -8.82 4.89
N LYS A 133 26.80 -9.99 5.48
CA LYS A 133 26.18 -11.26 5.06
C LYS A 133 24.96 -11.65 5.89
N THR A 134 24.99 -11.45 7.20
CA THR A 134 23.83 -11.68 8.08
C THR A 134 22.83 -10.52 7.99
N GLN A 135 23.32 -9.29 7.80
CA GLN A 135 22.49 -8.12 7.50
C GLN A 135 21.73 -8.27 6.17
N LYS A 136 22.32 -8.86 5.13
CA LYS A 136 21.68 -8.96 3.80
C LYS A 136 20.36 -9.74 3.73
N ALA A 137 20.06 -10.61 4.71
CA ALA A 137 18.81 -11.37 4.74
C ALA A 137 17.71 -10.64 5.56
N GLU A 138 18.06 -10.07 6.70
CA GLU A 138 17.16 -9.24 7.52
C GLU A 138 16.93 -7.86 6.90
N ASP A 139 17.95 -7.25 6.31
CA ASP A 139 17.86 -5.99 5.56
C ASP A 139 16.99 -6.15 4.32
N LYS A 140 16.94 -7.32 3.68
CA LYS A 140 16.01 -7.53 2.56
C LYS A 140 14.55 -7.54 3.00
N VAL A 141 14.23 -8.02 4.21
CA VAL A 141 12.85 -7.97 4.71
C VAL A 141 12.50 -6.55 5.17
N ARG A 142 13.45 -5.85 5.83
CA ARG A 142 13.32 -4.43 6.22
C ARG A 142 13.30 -3.46 5.04
N GLU A 143 14.05 -3.72 3.97
CA GLU A 143 14.03 -2.92 2.75
C GLU A 143 12.60 -2.93 2.22
N ASN A 144 12.00 -4.11 2.05
CA ASN A 144 10.70 -4.27 1.40
C ASN A 144 9.49 -3.73 2.19
N THR A 145 9.52 -3.74 3.53
CA THR A 145 8.40 -3.20 4.35
C THR A 145 8.39 -1.67 4.39
N CYS A 146 9.51 -1.05 4.01
CA CYS A 146 9.71 0.40 4.11
C CYS A 146 9.78 1.09 2.73
N GLU A 147 9.46 0.40 1.62
CA GLU A 147 9.69 0.94 0.26
C GLU A 147 8.65 1.96 -0.20
N ASN A 148 7.43 1.95 0.36
CA ASN A 148 6.36 2.81 -0.11
C ASN A 148 5.59 3.44 1.05
N ARG A 149 6.01 4.65 1.44
CA ARG A 149 5.40 5.40 2.54
C ARG A 149 3.91 5.68 2.29
N ALA A 150 3.52 6.05 1.08
CA ALA A 150 2.13 6.34 0.73
C ALA A 150 1.24 5.09 0.93
N PHE A 151 1.72 3.92 0.53
CA PHE A 151 1.03 2.65 0.77
C PHE A 151 0.89 2.33 2.26
N GLN A 152 1.92 2.56 3.08
CA GLN A 152 1.82 2.35 4.53
C GLN A 152 0.74 3.23 5.16
N ILE A 153 0.66 4.51 4.75
CA ILE A 153 -0.38 5.43 5.22
C ILE A 153 -1.77 4.98 4.75
N TYR A 154 -1.90 4.55 3.49
CA TYR A 154 -3.14 4.00 2.95
C TYR A 154 -3.62 2.80 3.77
N MET A 155 -2.73 1.84 4.07
CA MET A 155 -3.09 0.65 4.85
C MET A 155 -3.41 0.95 6.32
N ALA A 156 -2.79 1.99 6.91
CA ALA A 156 -3.22 2.51 8.20
C ALA A 156 -4.66 3.08 8.11
N GLY A 157 -4.99 3.82 7.05
CA GLY A 157 -6.34 4.30 6.76
C GLY A 157 -7.35 3.17 6.58
N MET A 158 -6.98 2.09 5.90
CA MET A 158 -7.79 0.87 5.79
C MET A 158 -8.08 0.27 7.16
N SER A 159 -7.07 0.18 8.02
CA SER A 159 -7.22 -0.35 9.38
C SER A 159 -8.16 0.54 10.21
N GLN A 160 -8.04 1.86 10.10
CA GLN A 160 -8.92 2.82 10.77
C GLN A 160 -10.38 2.69 10.31
N LEU A 161 -10.60 2.50 9.01
CA LEU A 161 -11.94 2.32 8.45
C LEU A 161 -12.61 1.05 9.00
N GLN A 162 -11.86 -0.06 9.09
CA GLN A 162 -12.36 -1.32 9.68
C GLN A 162 -12.69 -1.19 11.17
N LEU A 163 -12.05 -0.24 11.86
CA LEU A 163 -12.32 0.08 13.26
C LEU A 163 -13.44 1.10 13.46
N GLY A 164 -14.13 1.50 12.38
CA GLY A 164 -15.20 2.49 12.43
C GLY A 164 -14.72 3.93 12.63
N ARG A 165 -13.41 4.20 12.51
CA ARG A 165 -12.83 5.55 12.62
C ARG A 165 -12.74 6.20 11.24
N ALA A 166 -13.89 6.59 10.70
CA ALA A 166 -14.00 7.09 9.33
C ALA A 166 -13.23 8.40 9.11
N GLU A 167 -13.24 9.32 10.08
CA GLU A 167 -12.55 10.61 10.00
C GLU A 167 -11.03 10.43 9.97
N ASP A 168 -10.50 9.54 10.82
CA ASP A 168 -9.07 9.20 10.83
C ASP A 168 -8.65 8.55 9.52
N ALA A 169 -9.49 7.64 8.99
CA ALA A 169 -9.24 6.94 7.74
C ALA A 169 -9.17 7.93 6.57
N GLU A 170 -10.12 8.87 6.48
CA GLU A 170 -10.10 9.92 5.46
C GLU A 170 -8.82 10.76 5.54
N ALA A 171 -8.45 11.23 6.73
CA ALA A 171 -7.21 11.99 6.92
C ALA A 171 -5.95 11.18 6.51
N SER A 172 -5.96 9.86 6.72
CA SER A 172 -4.89 8.99 6.23
C SER A 172 -4.91 8.85 4.71
N PHE A 173 -6.06 8.65 4.08
CA PHE A 173 -6.15 8.59 2.62
C PHE A 173 -5.74 9.90 1.94
N GLU A 174 -6.13 11.06 2.49
CA GLU A 174 -5.70 12.38 2.02
C GLU A 174 -4.18 12.53 2.07
N ARG A 175 -3.55 12.09 3.17
CA ARG A 175 -2.08 12.07 3.28
C ARG A 175 -1.44 11.11 2.28
N ALA A 176 -2.05 9.96 2.02
CA ALA A 176 -1.53 8.98 1.06
C ALA A 176 -1.53 9.53 -0.37
N VAL A 177 -2.62 10.16 -0.83
CA VAL A 177 -2.69 10.77 -2.18
C VAL A 177 -1.79 12.00 -2.32
N ALA A 178 -1.56 12.74 -1.22
CA ALA A 178 -0.62 13.86 -1.21
C ALA A 178 0.83 13.39 -1.40
N LEU A 179 1.19 12.22 -0.86
CA LEU A 179 2.53 11.62 -1.05
C LEU A 179 2.68 10.92 -2.40
N SER A 180 1.63 10.25 -2.89
CA SER A 180 1.66 9.50 -4.14
C SER A 180 0.38 9.70 -4.95
N GLN A 181 0.48 10.53 -5.98
CA GLN A 181 -0.60 10.80 -6.94
C GLN A 181 -0.96 9.60 -7.84
N ILE A 182 -0.28 8.46 -7.69
CA ILE A 182 -0.57 7.23 -8.45
C ILE A 182 -1.29 6.16 -7.61
N GLN A 183 -1.52 6.42 -6.31
CA GLN A 183 -2.25 5.50 -5.43
C GLN A 183 -3.76 5.59 -5.70
N TYR A 184 -4.21 4.95 -6.78
CA TYR A 184 -5.60 5.02 -7.24
C TYR A 184 -6.60 4.47 -6.19
N ASP A 185 -6.22 3.47 -5.39
CA ASP A 185 -7.07 2.94 -4.32
C ASP A 185 -7.44 3.99 -3.28
N ALA A 186 -6.51 4.89 -2.96
CA ALA A 186 -6.76 5.96 -2.00
C ALA A 186 -7.71 7.02 -2.60
N HIS A 187 -7.54 7.36 -3.88
CA HIS A 187 -8.51 8.20 -4.60
C HIS A 187 -9.90 7.56 -4.64
N TYR A 188 -9.98 6.25 -4.88
CA TYR A 188 -11.25 5.53 -4.92
C TYR A 188 -11.97 5.59 -3.57
N ARG A 189 -11.27 5.28 -2.47
CA ARG A 189 -11.81 5.37 -1.10
C ARG A 189 -12.33 6.77 -0.78
N LEU A 190 -11.54 7.81 -1.11
CA LEU A 190 -11.95 9.20 -0.89
C LEU A 190 -13.18 9.55 -1.73
N ALA A 191 -13.24 9.16 -3.00
CA ALA A 191 -14.40 9.38 -3.85
C ALA A 191 -15.67 8.77 -3.25
N LEU A 192 -15.61 7.53 -2.77
CA LEU A 192 -16.73 6.87 -2.08
C LEU A 192 -17.16 7.64 -0.82
N MET A 193 -16.20 8.05 0.02
CA MET A 193 -16.49 8.83 1.23
C MET A 193 -17.16 10.17 0.91
N LYS A 194 -16.73 10.86 -0.15
CA LYS A 194 -17.38 12.10 -0.62
C LYS A 194 -18.80 11.83 -1.13
N LEU A 195 -19.01 10.77 -1.91
CA LEU A 195 -20.34 10.38 -2.39
C LEU A 195 -21.31 10.05 -1.25
N LEU A 196 -20.86 9.32 -0.23
CA LEU A 196 -21.66 9.01 0.97
C LEU A 196 -22.09 10.27 1.73
N ARG A 197 -21.28 11.33 1.71
CA ARG A 197 -21.60 12.65 2.28
C ARG A 197 -22.31 13.58 1.30
N GLN A 198 -22.75 13.06 0.15
CA GLN A 198 -23.41 13.80 -0.92
C GLN A 198 -22.55 14.91 -1.55
N ASP A 199 -21.23 14.89 -1.33
CA ASP A 199 -20.26 15.79 -1.96
C ASP A 199 -19.85 15.23 -3.33
N LYS A 200 -20.71 15.46 -4.33
CA LYS A 200 -20.47 15.01 -5.71
C LYS A 200 -19.25 15.68 -6.34
N SER A 201 -19.05 16.97 -6.06
CA SER A 201 -17.92 17.74 -6.59
C SER A 201 -16.58 17.19 -6.10
N GLY A 202 -16.48 16.89 -4.80
CA GLY A 202 -15.31 16.23 -4.23
C GLY A 202 -15.06 14.85 -4.86
N ALA A 203 -16.11 14.06 -5.07
CA ALA A 203 -16.00 12.75 -5.72
C ALA A 203 -15.53 12.85 -7.18
N GLU A 204 -16.04 13.81 -7.94
CA GLU A 204 -15.63 14.10 -9.32
C GLU A 204 -14.13 14.42 -9.41
N GLY A 205 -13.61 15.20 -8.46
CA GLY A 205 -12.17 15.50 -8.40
C GLY A 205 -11.30 14.25 -8.23
N HIS A 206 -11.73 13.29 -7.41
CA HIS A 206 -11.02 12.02 -7.25
C HIS A 206 -11.17 11.10 -8.47
N LEU A 207 -12.33 11.09 -9.14
CA LEU A 207 -12.55 10.38 -10.39
C LEU A 207 -11.66 10.92 -11.52
N GLU A 208 -11.51 12.24 -11.63
CA GLU A 208 -10.59 12.85 -12.59
C GLU A 208 -9.14 12.41 -12.34
N ALA A 209 -8.72 12.38 -11.07
CA ALA A 209 -7.40 11.88 -10.70
C ALA A 209 -7.19 10.41 -11.12
N ILE A 210 -8.18 9.53 -10.89
CA ILE A 210 -8.13 8.12 -11.33
C ILE A 210 -8.02 8.03 -12.86
N ASN A 211 -8.79 8.82 -13.60
CA ASN A 211 -8.70 8.90 -15.06
C ASN A 211 -7.32 9.39 -15.54
N SER A 212 -6.70 10.33 -14.81
CA SER A 212 -5.34 10.79 -15.09
C SER A 212 -4.29 9.69 -14.84
N ILE A 213 -4.47 8.85 -13.81
CA ILE A 213 -3.65 7.66 -13.58
C ILE A 213 -3.82 6.67 -14.75
N LEU A 214 -5.06 6.40 -15.17
CA LEU A 214 -5.37 5.49 -16.26
C LEU A 214 -4.72 5.91 -17.59
N LYS A 215 -4.71 7.22 -17.90
CA LYS A 215 -4.05 7.77 -19.09
C LYS A 215 -2.53 7.53 -19.08
N ARG A 216 -1.90 7.55 -17.91
CA ARG A 216 -0.45 7.34 -17.74
C ARG A 216 -0.06 5.86 -17.67
N CYS A 217 -1.01 4.98 -17.30
CA CYS A 217 -0.79 3.54 -17.23
C CYS A 217 -0.92 2.87 -18.63
N TYR A 218 0.17 2.77 -19.38
CA TYR A 218 0.15 2.09 -20.69
C TYR A 218 0.17 0.55 -20.58
N ASN A 219 0.92 -0.02 -19.62
CA ASN A 219 1.05 -1.46 -19.37
C ASN A 219 1.18 -1.76 -17.86
N CYS A 220 0.28 -1.23 -17.02
CA CYS A 220 0.29 -1.58 -15.60
C CYS A 220 -0.63 -2.76 -15.32
N ASP A 221 -0.22 -3.64 -14.39
CA ASP A 221 -0.97 -4.85 -14.01
C ASP A 221 -2.37 -4.51 -13.48
N ALA A 222 -2.54 -3.34 -12.89
CA ALA A 222 -3.81 -2.85 -12.33
C ALA A 222 -4.72 -2.14 -13.36
N ARG A 223 -4.39 -2.11 -14.65
CA ARG A 223 -5.15 -1.30 -15.64
C ARG A 223 -6.63 -1.67 -15.69
N GLU A 224 -6.94 -2.96 -15.76
CA GLU A 224 -8.33 -3.44 -15.84
C GLU A 224 -9.12 -3.08 -14.58
N GLU A 225 -8.49 -3.16 -13.41
CA GLU A 225 -9.08 -2.78 -12.13
C GLU A 225 -9.38 -1.28 -12.07
N ILE A 226 -8.42 -0.44 -12.47
CA ILE A 226 -8.60 1.02 -12.55
C ILE A 226 -9.75 1.39 -13.50
N VAL A 227 -9.90 0.69 -14.63
CA VAL A 227 -11.02 0.91 -15.57
C VAL A 227 -12.36 0.58 -14.91
N ARG A 228 -12.46 -0.56 -14.20
CA ARG A 228 -13.69 -0.94 -13.49
C ARG A 228 -14.06 0.08 -12.41
N ILE A 229 -13.08 0.50 -11.61
CA ILE A 229 -13.27 1.53 -10.57
C ILE A 229 -13.74 2.85 -11.20
N SER A 230 -13.12 3.28 -12.30
CA SER A 230 -13.49 4.52 -12.98
C SER A 230 -14.92 4.47 -13.52
N ASP A 231 -15.33 3.36 -14.15
CA ASP A 231 -16.69 3.17 -14.66
C ASP A 231 -17.73 3.14 -13.53
N PHE A 232 -17.42 2.43 -12.44
CA PHE A 232 -18.27 2.39 -11.25
C PHE A 232 -18.46 3.79 -10.66
N LEU A 233 -17.38 4.53 -10.41
CA LEU A 233 -17.45 5.88 -9.86
C LEU A 233 -18.19 6.84 -10.78
N GLN A 234 -17.98 6.76 -12.10
CA GLN A 234 -18.72 7.58 -13.06
C GLN A 234 -20.23 7.32 -12.95
N LYS A 235 -20.65 6.06 -12.90
CA LYS A 235 -22.07 5.71 -12.72
C LYS A 235 -22.62 6.20 -11.37
N ALA A 236 -21.84 6.13 -10.30
CA ALA A 236 -22.25 6.62 -8.98
C ALA A 236 -22.39 8.15 -8.96
N VAL A 237 -21.43 8.89 -9.53
CA VAL A 237 -21.47 10.35 -9.68
C VAL A 237 -22.68 10.79 -10.52
N ASP A 238 -22.94 10.10 -11.64
CA ASP A 238 -24.10 10.32 -12.51
C ASP A 238 -25.44 10.03 -11.80
N GLY A 239 -25.43 9.44 -10.60
CA GLY A 239 -26.62 9.02 -9.86
C GLY A 239 -27.31 7.78 -10.45
N LYS A 240 -26.62 7.05 -11.33
CA LYS A 240 -27.12 5.79 -11.92
C LYS A 240 -27.02 4.63 -10.93
N ILE A 241 -26.09 4.72 -9.97
CA ILE A 241 -25.96 3.79 -8.85
C ILE A 241 -26.21 4.57 -7.57
N LYS A 242 -27.02 4.02 -6.66
CA LYS A 242 -27.20 4.57 -5.32
C LYS A 242 -26.33 3.80 -4.33
N LEU A 243 -25.56 4.52 -3.53
CA LEU A 243 -24.79 3.97 -2.40
C LEU A 243 -25.71 4.01 -1.19
N ASN A 244 -26.37 2.88 -0.89
CA ASN A 244 -27.34 2.75 0.21
C ASN A 244 -26.71 1.93 1.33
#